data_AF-A0AAF0JBN1-F1
#
_entry.id   AF-A0AAF0JBN1-F1
#
_cell.length_a   1.000
_cell.length_b   1.000
_cell.length_c   1.000
_cell.angle_alpha   90.00
_cell.angle_beta   90.00
_cell.angle_gamma   90.00
#
_symmetry.space_group_name_H-M   'P 1'
#
loop_
_entity.id
_entity.type
_entity.pdbx_description
1 polymer ?
#
loop_
_entity_poly.entity_id
_entity_poly.type
_entity_poly.pdbx_seq_one_letter_code
_entity_poly.pdbx_strand_id
1 'polypeptide(L)'
;MNEARESFVIPEEPISIQTADAPTTQAAAQRQREAAQAKEPHVAEHASERLVRKMRRTMLDDLAGLASTQTRPTSFRPYKQRSQPLEPNQLTLSHLLAATAQLGHAKTHVQRSYEPLLYGMRHGMAVIDVERATLPALRRAVQVVRGIAENDGIILIVGTRPDLQPAVRAAAARLGANGFHVSTDRWVPGVLTNAPKLLAPAIQHSASRNADQLDGEEAPNTAKLASQLYQPDLVIVLNPTENVHALREATQCNVPTMAIVDTDVDPRSVTYAIPANDDSPRVAELVLGVLSKAGQDGLRRRQAAKEASEKRERSRRRRAKRD
;
A
#
# COMPACT_ATOMS: atom_id res chain seq x y z
N MET A 1 20.46 -50.05 -25.79
CA MET A 1 20.82 -48.72 -26.35
C MET A 1 21.91 -48.15 -25.48
N ASN A 2 23.17 -48.24 -25.92
CA ASN A 2 24.35 -47.73 -25.22
C ASN A 2 25.13 -46.92 -26.25
N GLU A 3 25.13 -45.59 -26.11
CA GLU A 3 25.99 -44.67 -26.87
C GLU A 3 27.29 -44.43 -26.11
N ALA A 4 28.42 -44.54 -26.82
CA ALA A 4 29.77 -44.33 -26.32
C ALA A 4 30.07 -42.82 -26.23
N ARG A 5 30.66 -42.40 -25.10
CA ARG A 5 31.21 -41.06 -24.88
C ARG A 5 32.65 -41.01 -25.37
N GLU A 6 32.96 -40.19 -26.37
CA GLU A 6 34.35 -39.87 -26.75
C GLU A 6 34.94 -38.81 -25.80
N SER A 7 36.11 -39.10 -25.24
CA SER A 7 36.83 -38.26 -24.28
C SER A 7 37.80 -37.30 -24.98
N PHE A 8 37.66 -36.00 -24.72
CA PHE A 8 38.56 -34.93 -25.18
C PHE A 8 39.87 -34.93 -24.37
N VAL A 9 41.02 -35.00 -25.05
CA VAL A 9 42.37 -34.98 -24.44
C VAL A 9 43.06 -33.67 -24.82
N ILE A 10 43.53 -32.92 -23.83
CA ILE A 10 44.27 -31.66 -24.01
C ILE A 10 45.75 -32.00 -24.28
N PRO A 11 46.38 -31.49 -25.35
CA PRO A 11 47.80 -31.73 -25.62
C PRO A 11 48.72 -31.04 -24.59
N GLU A 12 49.77 -31.74 -24.16
CA GLU A 12 50.69 -31.32 -23.08
C GLU A 12 51.86 -30.42 -23.54
N GLU A 13 51.95 -30.05 -24.82
CA GLU A 13 53.00 -29.13 -25.30
C GLU A 13 52.50 -27.67 -25.32
N PRO A 14 53.28 -26.70 -24.79
CA PRO A 14 52.87 -25.30 -24.80
C PRO A 14 52.82 -24.75 -26.23
N ILE A 15 51.68 -24.20 -26.61
CA ILE A 15 51.46 -23.55 -27.91
C ILE A 15 52.43 -22.37 -28.04
N SER A 16 53.27 -22.37 -29.08
CA SER A 16 54.16 -21.25 -29.43
C SER A 16 53.33 -20.03 -29.81
N ILE A 17 53.26 -19.04 -28.91
CA ILE A 17 52.64 -17.74 -29.19
C ILE A 17 53.67 -16.90 -29.93
N GLN A 18 53.46 -16.64 -31.22
CA GLN A 18 54.29 -15.71 -31.98
C GLN A 18 54.18 -14.31 -31.36
N THR A 19 55.28 -13.77 -30.82
CA THR A 19 55.35 -12.37 -30.39
C THR A 19 55.11 -11.45 -31.59
N ALA A 20 54.03 -10.66 -31.54
CA ALA A 20 53.63 -9.80 -32.65
C ALA A 20 54.73 -8.81 -33.04
N ASP A 21 54.99 -8.68 -34.34
CA ASP A 21 55.99 -7.76 -34.89
C ASP A 21 55.76 -6.31 -34.46
N ALA A 22 56.85 -5.60 -34.13
CA ALA A 22 56.85 -4.19 -33.73
C ALA A 22 56.07 -3.24 -34.69
N PRO A 23 56.12 -3.36 -36.03
CA PRO A 23 55.31 -2.54 -36.93
C PRO A 23 53.80 -2.80 -36.78
N THR A 24 53.38 -4.04 -36.50
CA THR A 24 51.97 -4.41 -36.34
C THR A 24 51.37 -3.82 -35.06
N THR A 25 52.16 -3.80 -33.98
CA THR A 25 51.76 -3.16 -32.71
C THR A 25 51.67 -1.62 -32.85
N GLN A 26 52.58 -1.00 -33.59
CA GLN A 26 52.51 0.44 -33.87
C GLN A 26 51.31 0.81 -34.75
N ALA A 27 51.00 0.02 -35.78
CA ALA A 27 49.81 0.23 -36.62
C ALA A 27 48.50 0.06 -35.83
N ALA A 28 48.43 -0.92 -34.91
CA ALA A 28 47.28 -1.09 -34.03
C ALA A 28 47.11 0.07 -33.05
N ALA A 29 48.20 0.56 -32.46
CA ALA A 29 48.19 1.72 -31.57
C ALA A 29 47.77 3.01 -32.30
N GLN A 30 48.20 3.18 -33.55
CA GLN A 30 47.84 4.32 -34.37
C GLN A 30 46.35 4.27 -34.78
N ARG A 31 45.82 3.10 -35.16
CA ARG A 31 44.38 2.91 -35.40
C ARG A 31 43.55 3.14 -34.14
N GLN A 32 44.04 2.77 -32.96
CA GLN A 32 43.36 3.05 -31.70
C GLN A 32 43.36 4.56 -31.38
N ARG A 33 44.45 5.27 -31.67
CA ARG A 33 44.53 6.74 -31.52
C ARG A 33 43.62 7.46 -32.51
N GLU A 34 43.59 7.04 -33.77
CA GLU A 34 42.70 7.58 -34.80
C GLU A 34 41.22 7.30 -34.45
N ALA A 35 40.91 6.09 -33.96
CA ALA A 35 39.57 5.75 -33.47
C ALA A 35 39.18 6.51 -32.19
N ALA A 36 40.14 6.86 -31.33
CA ALA A 36 39.91 7.70 -30.16
C ALA A 36 39.65 9.16 -30.58
N GLN A 37 40.47 9.72 -31.48
CA GLN A 37 40.31 11.06 -32.03
C GLN A 37 39.01 11.20 -32.85
N ALA A 38 38.59 10.16 -33.57
CA ALA A 38 37.30 10.15 -34.28
C ALA A 38 36.09 10.08 -33.33
N LYS A 39 36.27 9.57 -32.10
CA LYS A 39 35.21 9.54 -31.07
C LYS A 39 35.08 10.84 -30.29
N GLU A 40 36.15 11.59 -30.11
CA GLU A 40 36.15 12.88 -29.39
C GLU A 40 35.08 13.90 -29.88
N PRO A 41 34.90 14.16 -31.19
CA PRO A 41 33.88 15.10 -31.66
C PRO A 41 32.46 14.62 -31.37
N HIS A 42 32.19 13.32 -31.57
CA HIS A 42 30.88 12.74 -31.25
C HIS A 42 30.58 12.75 -29.74
N VAL A 43 31.59 12.56 -28.88
CA VAL A 43 31.43 12.67 -27.42
C VAL A 43 31.12 14.12 -27.01
N ALA A 44 31.75 15.10 -27.65
CA ALA A 44 31.49 16.52 -27.41
C ALA A 44 30.08 16.95 -27.88
N GLU A 45 29.63 16.45 -29.03
CA GLU A 45 28.25 16.63 -29.52
C GLU A 45 27.22 16.01 -28.56
N HIS A 46 27.46 14.79 -28.09
CA HIS A 46 26.59 14.17 -27.08
C HIS A 46 26.60 14.90 -25.73
N ALA A 47 27.71 15.52 -25.35
CA ALA A 47 27.81 16.33 -24.13
C ALA A 47 27.01 17.63 -24.25
N SER A 48 27.08 18.32 -25.39
CA SER A 48 26.32 19.54 -25.65
C SER A 48 24.82 19.25 -25.75
N GLU A 49 24.41 18.15 -26.40
CA GLU A 49 23.02 17.70 -26.43
C GLU A 49 22.46 17.40 -25.04
N ARG A 50 23.26 16.76 -24.17
CA ARG A 50 22.87 16.51 -22.77
C ARG A 50 22.67 17.81 -22.01
N LEU A 51 23.54 18.79 -22.23
CA LEU A 51 23.46 20.10 -21.60
C LEU A 51 22.22 20.86 -22.07
N VAL A 52 21.93 20.87 -23.37
CA VAL A 52 20.72 21.48 -23.94
C VAL A 52 19.46 20.79 -23.42
N ARG A 53 19.44 19.45 -23.31
CA ARG A 53 18.32 18.72 -22.70
C ARG A 53 18.12 19.07 -21.23
N LYS A 54 19.22 19.20 -20.48
CA LYS A 54 19.19 19.62 -19.07
C LYS A 54 18.63 21.04 -18.94
N MET A 55 19.12 21.98 -19.74
CA MET A 55 18.66 23.36 -19.78
C MET A 55 17.18 23.48 -20.19
N ARG A 56 16.75 22.70 -21.19
CA ARG A 56 15.34 22.64 -21.59
C ARG A 56 14.47 22.07 -20.49
N ARG A 57 14.95 21.05 -19.77
CA ARG A 57 14.24 20.48 -18.62
C ARG A 57 14.10 21.51 -17.48
N THR A 58 15.17 22.20 -17.11
CA THR A 58 15.10 23.24 -16.08
C THR A 58 14.19 24.40 -16.50
N MET A 59 14.27 24.85 -17.76
CA MET A 59 13.35 25.86 -18.29
C MET A 59 11.90 25.40 -18.28
N LEU A 60 11.62 24.14 -18.60
CA LEU A 60 10.27 23.59 -18.50
C LEU A 60 9.81 23.53 -17.04
N ASP A 61 10.65 23.10 -16.11
CA ASP A 61 10.30 23.04 -14.69
C ASP A 61 9.99 24.44 -14.13
N ASP A 62 10.76 25.46 -14.52
CA ASP A 62 10.58 26.85 -14.08
C ASP A 62 9.38 27.54 -14.74
N LEU A 63 9.16 27.33 -16.04
CA LEU A 63 8.18 28.07 -16.83
C LEU A 63 6.82 27.36 -16.96
N ALA A 64 6.74 26.03 -16.79
CA ALA A 64 5.50 25.28 -17.01
C ALA A 64 4.34 25.70 -16.09
N GLY A 65 4.64 26.24 -14.91
CA GLY A 65 3.63 26.70 -13.94
C GLY A 65 3.09 28.11 -14.17
N LEU A 66 3.73 28.92 -15.02
CA LEU A 66 3.49 30.37 -15.08
C LEU A 66 2.40 30.82 -16.08
N ALA A 67 2.19 30.05 -17.16
CA ALA A 67 1.32 30.49 -18.26
C ALA A 67 -0.18 30.46 -17.90
N SER A 68 -0.67 29.34 -17.37
CA SER A 68 -2.03 29.23 -16.88
C SER A 68 -2.15 28.13 -15.84
N THR A 69 -2.95 28.36 -14.80
CA THR A 69 -3.37 27.29 -13.90
C THR A 69 -4.57 26.56 -14.54
N GLN A 70 -4.37 25.86 -15.66
CA GLN A 70 -5.40 24.98 -16.27
C GLN A 70 -5.96 23.95 -15.29
N THR A 71 -5.27 23.74 -14.17
CA THR A 71 -5.69 22.86 -13.10
C THR A 71 -6.15 23.67 -11.90
N ARG A 72 -7.44 24.06 -11.90
CA ARG A 72 -8.08 24.56 -10.68
C ARG A 72 -7.84 23.55 -9.54
N PRO A 73 -7.69 24.01 -8.28
CA PRO A 73 -7.52 23.11 -7.13
C PRO A 73 -8.70 22.14 -6.96
N THR A 74 -9.84 22.47 -7.57
CA THR A 74 -11.08 21.68 -7.62
C THR A 74 -11.13 20.63 -8.73
N SER A 75 -10.17 20.61 -9.66
CA SER A 75 -10.13 19.61 -10.73
C SER A 75 -9.73 18.24 -10.15
N PHE A 76 -10.43 17.20 -10.62
CA PHE A 76 -10.14 15.83 -10.20
C PHE A 76 -8.78 15.38 -10.75
N ARG A 77 -7.94 14.84 -9.86
CA ARG A 77 -6.64 14.26 -10.19
C ARG A 77 -6.52 12.90 -9.51
N PRO A 78 -6.27 11.80 -10.23
CA PRO A 78 -6.28 10.44 -9.66
C PRO A 78 -5.31 10.27 -8.48
N TYR A 79 -4.09 10.81 -8.58
CA TYR A 79 -3.11 10.67 -7.50
C TYR A 79 -3.47 11.48 -6.24
N LYS A 80 -4.33 12.49 -6.33
CA LYS A 80 -4.61 13.41 -5.23
C LYS A 80 -5.31 12.70 -4.08
N GLN A 81 -6.23 11.77 -4.35
CA GLN A 81 -6.89 10.97 -3.31
C GLN A 81 -5.88 10.08 -2.56
N ARG A 82 -4.85 9.60 -3.26
CA ARG A 82 -3.77 8.80 -2.69
C ARG A 82 -2.65 9.59 -2.02
N SER A 83 -2.43 10.86 -2.34
CA SER A 83 -1.42 11.69 -1.65
C SER A 83 -2.04 12.53 -0.55
N GLN A 84 -3.16 13.18 -0.84
CA GLN A 84 -3.89 14.09 0.02
C GLN A 84 -5.37 13.67 0.10
N PRO A 85 -5.68 12.67 0.94
CA PRO A 85 -7.05 12.23 1.13
C PRO A 85 -7.89 13.31 1.82
N LEU A 86 -9.21 13.20 1.69
CA LEU A 86 -10.14 14.13 2.34
C LEU A 86 -10.20 13.89 3.85
N GLU A 87 -10.37 14.98 4.59
CA GLU A 87 -10.66 14.92 6.01
C GLU A 87 -12.09 14.41 6.25
N PRO A 88 -12.35 13.61 7.31
CA PRO A 88 -13.68 13.07 7.57
C PRO A 88 -14.79 14.14 7.70
N ASN A 89 -14.44 15.33 8.19
CA ASN A 89 -15.37 16.45 8.34
C ASN A 89 -15.74 17.12 7.00
N GLN A 90 -14.90 16.96 5.98
CA GLN A 90 -15.10 17.55 4.64
C GLN A 90 -15.87 16.61 3.69
N LEU A 91 -16.13 15.38 4.12
CA LEU A 91 -16.85 14.40 3.33
C LEU A 91 -18.30 14.85 3.10
N THR A 92 -18.68 14.96 1.83
CA THR A 92 -20.03 15.32 1.40
C THR A 92 -20.59 14.29 0.43
N LEU A 93 -21.92 14.31 0.23
CA LEU A 93 -22.61 13.49 -0.77
C LEU A 93 -21.98 13.65 -2.17
N SER A 94 -21.64 14.88 -2.55
CA SER A 94 -21.04 15.18 -3.86
C SER A 94 -19.71 14.45 -4.09
N HIS A 95 -18.90 14.26 -3.04
CA HIS A 95 -17.63 13.52 -3.16
C HIS A 95 -17.86 12.03 -3.45
N LEU A 96 -18.86 11.42 -2.78
CA LEU A 96 -19.24 10.02 -3.01
C LEU A 96 -19.84 9.83 -4.41
N LEU A 97 -20.71 10.75 -4.84
CA LEU A 97 -21.28 10.74 -6.19
C LEU A 97 -20.22 10.92 -7.29
N ALA A 98 -19.24 11.82 -7.06
CA ALA A 98 -18.13 12.04 -7.98
C ALA A 98 -17.17 10.84 -8.06
N ALA A 99 -17.04 10.08 -6.97
CA ALA A 99 -16.28 8.84 -6.94
C ALA A 99 -17.02 7.65 -7.54
N THR A 100 -18.29 7.82 -7.93
CA THR A 100 -19.20 6.78 -8.47
C THR A 100 -19.62 5.71 -7.46
N ALA A 101 -19.75 6.06 -6.18
CA ALA A 101 -20.17 5.14 -5.11
C ALA A 101 -21.60 4.60 -5.26
N GLN A 102 -22.46 5.32 -6.00
CA GLN A 102 -23.88 5.01 -6.20
C GLN A 102 -24.14 3.87 -7.19
N LEU A 103 -23.15 3.47 -8.00
CA LEU A 103 -23.34 2.48 -9.05
C LEU A 103 -23.19 1.08 -8.46
N GLY A 104 -24.28 0.32 -8.37
CA GLY A 104 -24.24 -1.10 -8.02
C GLY A 104 -24.30 -1.99 -9.26
N HIS A 105 -24.51 -3.28 -9.05
CA HIS A 105 -24.58 -4.31 -10.09
C HIS A 105 -25.93 -4.35 -10.83
N ALA A 106 -26.01 -5.18 -11.87
CA ALA A 106 -27.24 -5.43 -12.61
C ALA A 106 -28.30 -6.12 -11.73
N LYS A 107 -29.59 -5.89 -12.02
CA LYS A 107 -30.74 -6.43 -11.25
C LYS A 107 -30.64 -7.93 -10.92
N THR A 108 -30.05 -8.72 -11.82
CA THR A 108 -29.90 -10.17 -11.68
C THR A 108 -28.92 -10.59 -10.58
N HIS A 109 -27.93 -9.74 -10.29
CA HIS A 109 -26.88 -10.00 -9.30
C HIS A 109 -27.19 -9.38 -7.93
N VAL A 110 -28.21 -8.53 -7.84
CA VAL A 110 -28.61 -7.90 -6.58
C VAL A 110 -29.11 -8.94 -5.59
N GLN A 111 -28.52 -8.98 -4.41
CA GLN A 111 -29.01 -9.77 -3.30
C GLN A 111 -30.23 -9.12 -2.64
N ARG A 112 -31.22 -9.96 -2.29
CA ARG A 112 -32.42 -9.51 -1.59
C ARG A 112 -32.14 -8.88 -0.22
N SER A 113 -31.10 -9.35 0.47
CA SER A 113 -30.63 -8.78 1.74
C SER A 113 -30.19 -7.32 1.62
N TYR A 114 -29.76 -6.89 0.42
CA TYR A 114 -29.28 -5.55 0.13
C TYR A 114 -30.40 -4.56 -0.26
N GLU A 115 -31.60 -5.04 -0.61
CA GLU A 115 -32.73 -4.20 -1.05
C GLU A 115 -32.98 -2.93 -0.19
N PRO A 116 -32.89 -2.97 1.16
CA PRO A 116 -33.13 -1.78 1.99
C PRO A 116 -32.11 -0.64 1.79
N LEU A 117 -30.94 -0.93 1.21
CA LEU A 117 -29.85 0.02 0.99
C LEU A 117 -29.89 0.65 -0.41
N LEU A 118 -30.81 0.18 -1.26
CA LEU A 118 -31.01 0.70 -2.60
C LEU A 118 -31.87 1.96 -2.60
N TYR A 119 -31.49 2.91 -3.44
CA TYR A 119 -32.35 4.03 -3.81
C TYR A 119 -33.39 3.59 -4.87
N GLY A 120 -32.97 2.73 -5.81
CA GLY A 120 -33.84 2.22 -6.86
C GLY A 120 -33.04 1.57 -7.99
N MET A 121 -33.68 1.42 -9.15
CA MET A 121 -33.08 0.84 -10.34
C MET A 121 -33.07 1.86 -11.47
N ARG A 122 -31.94 1.98 -12.19
CA ARG A 122 -31.80 2.86 -13.35
C ARG A 122 -31.07 2.12 -14.47
N HIS A 123 -31.70 2.02 -15.64
CA HIS A 123 -31.11 1.42 -16.85
C HIS A 123 -30.61 -0.03 -16.60
N GLY A 124 -31.36 -0.81 -15.82
CA GLY A 124 -30.99 -2.20 -15.48
C GLY A 124 -29.97 -2.36 -14.35
N MET A 125 -29.36 -1.25 -13.88
CA MET A 125 -28.40 -1.22 -12.79
C MET A 125 -29.05 -0.77 -11.48
N ALA A 126 -28.62 -1.36 -10.39
CA ALA A 126 -29.01 -0.94 -9.06
C ALA A 126 -28.30 0.36 -8.67
N VAL A 127 -29.04 1.28 -8.06
CA VAL A 127 -28.51 2.55 -7.55
C VAL A 127 -28.52 2.50 -6.03
N ILE A 128 -27.35 2.57 -5.42
CA ILE A 128 -27.17 2.55 -3.97
C ILE A 128 -27.57 3.93 -3.41
N ASP A 129 -28.29 3.95 -2.27
CA ASP A 129 -28.66 5.19 -1.60
C ASP A 129 -27.46 5.79 -0.86
N VAL A 130 -26.76 6.71 -1.53
CA VAL A 130 -25.54 7.32 -0.97
C VAL A 130 -25.82 8.25 0.20
N GLU A 131 -27.00 8.90 0.22
CA GLU A 131 -27.36 9.86 1.27
C GLU A 131 -27.78 9.15 2.55
N ARG A 132 -28.67 8.16 2.44
CA ARG A 132 -29.22 7.46 3.61
C ARG A 132 -28.38 6.27 4.05
N ALA A 133 -27.73 5.56 3.12
CA ALA A 133 -26.98 4.35 3.44
C ALA A 133 -25.47 4.63 3.53
N THR A 134 -24.84 5.08 2.45
CA THR A 134 -23.36 5.20 2.39
C THR A 134 -22.79 6.24 3.34
N LEU A 135 -23.31 7.48 3.33
CA LEU A 135 -22.72 8.58 4.09
C LEU A 135 -22.80 8.36 5.61
N PRO A 136 -23.94 7.93 6.21
CA PRO A 136 -23.99 7.63 7.63
C PRO A 136 -23.14 6.42 8.02
N ALA A 137 -23.11 5.38 7.18
CA ALA A 137 -22.27 4.20 7.41
C ALA A 137 -20.78 4.55 7.42
N LEU A 138 -20.31 5.34 6.44
CA LEU A 138 -18.93 5.79 6.37
C LEU A 138 -18.56 6.71 7.55
N ARG A 139 -19.46 7.60 7.98
CA ARG A 139 -19.25 8.42 9.19
C ARG A 139 -19.16 7.57 10.46
N ARG A 140 -19.95 6.50 10.57
CA ARG A 140 -19.85 5.53 11.67
C ARG A 140 -18.52 4.80 11.65
N ALA A 141 -18.12 4.31 10.48
CA ALA A 141 -16.84 3.64 10.25
C ALA A 141 -15.65 4.53 10.65
N VAL A 142 -15.68 5.82 10.31
CA VAL A 142 -14.69 6.82 10.74
C VAL A 142 -14.55 6.87 12.26
N GLN A 143 -15.65 6.87 13.02
CA GLN A 143 -15.59 6.92 14.49
C GLN A 143 -15.00 5.65 15.07
N VAL A 144 -15.35 4.49 14.51
CA VAL A 144 -14.81 3.19 14.94
C VAL A 144 -13.31 3.13 14.71
N VAL A 145 -12.84 3.45 13.50
CA VAL A 145 -11.40 3.46 13.16
C VAL A 145 -10.64 4.43 14.05
N ARG A 146 -11.19 5.63 14.29
CA ARG A 146 -10.59 6.61 15.19
C ARG A 146 -10.47 6.07 16.62
N GLY A 147 -11.52 5.47 17.17
CA GLY A 147 -11.52 4.92 18.52
C GLY A 147 -10.55 3.75 18.70
N ILE A 148 -10.45 2.87 17.70
CA ILE A 148 -9.49 1.75 17.72
C ILE A 148 -8.05 2.28 17.67
N ALA A 149 -7.76 3.27 16.81
CA ALA A 149 -6.45 3.91 16.76
C ALA A 149 -6.10 4.68 18.05
N GLU A 150 -7.09 5.31 18.70
CA GLU A 150 -6.92 5.96 20.01
C GLU A 150 -6.52 4.94 21.10
N ASN A 151 -7.07 3.73 21.04
CA ASN A 151 -6.80 2.63 21.97
C ASN A 151 -5.58 1.78 21.60
N ASP A 152 -4.76 2.23 20.67
CA ASP A 152 -3.58 1.50 20.17
C ASP A 152 -3.87 0.17 19.48
N GLY A 153 -5.08 0.03 18.93
CA GLY A 153 -5.48 -1.18 18.24
C GLY A 153 -4.82 -1.34 16.87
N ILE A 154 -4.70 -2.59 16.45
CA ILE A 154 -4.13 -3.02 15.17
C ILE A 154 -5.23 -3.03 14.11
N ILE A 155 -5.02 -2.31 13.01
CA ILE A 155 -5.95 -2.24 11.88
C ILE A 155 -5.33 -2.96 10.69
N LEU A 156 -6.02 -3.98 10.19
CA LEU A 156 -5.62 -4.76 9.02
C LEU A 156 -6.48 -4.39 7.81
N ILE A 157 -5.85 -3.91 6.73
CA ILE A 157 -6.53 -3.58 5.48
C ILE A 157 -6.31 -4.71 4.46
N VAL A 158 -7.39 -5.29 3.94
CA VAL A 158 -7.38 -6.36 2.95
C VAL A 158 -7.94 -5.83 1.64
N GLY A 159 -7.11 -5.86 0.59
CA GLY A 159 -7.50 -5.50 -0.76
C GLY A 159 -6.62 -6.22 -1.77
N THR A 160 -7.10 -7.33 -2.31
CA THR A 160 -6.31 -8.25 -3.15
C THR A 160 -6.25 -7.84 -4.62
N ARG A 161 -7.17 -6.98 -5.09
CA ARG A 161 -7.17 -6.50 -6.48
C ARG A 161 -5.93 -5.66 -6.78
N PRO A 162 -5.31 -5.82 -7.96
CA PRO A 162 -4.11 -5.05 -8.35
C PRO A 162 -4.37 -3.54 -8.36
N ASP A 163 -5.58 -3.12 -8.74
CA ASP A 163 -5.97 -1.70 -8.80
C ASP A 163 -6.00 -1.04 -7.41
N LEU A 164 -6.24 -1.84 -6.35
CA LEU A 164 -6.39 -1.36 -4.99
C LEU A 164 -5.07 -1.29 -4.23
N GLN A 165 -4.03 -1.99 -4.69
CA GLN A 165 -2.74 -2.08 -3.98
C GLN A 165 -2.12 -0.72 -3.65
N PRO A 166 -2.10 0.28 -4.57
CA PRO A 166 -1.54 1.59 -4.25
C PRO A 166 -2.33 2.32 -3.16
N ALA A 167 -3.66 2.18 -3.16
CA ALA A 167 -4.53 2.81 -2.18
C ALA A 167 -4.34 2.20 -0.78
N VAL A 168 -4.32 0.86 -0.72
CA VAL A 168 -4.10 0.08 0.50
C VAL A 168 -2.74 0.40 1.12
N ARG A 169 -1.67 0.40 0.32
CA ARG A 169 -0.31 0.71 0.80
C ARG A 169 -0.22 2.15 1.31
N ALA A 170 -0.80 3.12 0.60
CA ALA A 170 -0.82 4.51 1.03
C ALA A 170 -1.60 4.69 2.35
N ALA A 171 -2.72 3.98 2.51
CA ALA A 171 -3.51 4.01 3.74
C ALA A 171 -2.77 3.39 4.94
N ALA A 172 -2.14 2.23 4.76
CA ALA A 172 -1.34 1.59 5.79
C ALA A 172 -0.13 2.45 6.21
N ALA A 173 0.56 3.06 5.24
CA ALA A 173 1.68 3.96 5.51
C ALA A 173 1.27 5.18 6.37
N ARG A 174 0.03 5.68 6.24
CA ARG A 174 -0.50 6.77 7.09
C ARG A 174 -0.80 6.33 8.51
N LEU A 175 -1.27 5.08 8.68
CA LEU A 175 -1.55 4.49 9.98
C LEU A 175 -0.27 4.09 10.73
N GLY A 176 0.87 3.99 10.02
CA GLY A 176 2.18 3.75 10.64
C GLY A 176 2.22 2.39 11.32
N ALA A 177 2.66 2.34 12.58
CA ALA A 177 2.86 1.10 13.34
C ALA A 177 1.58 0.28 13.57
N ASN A 178 0.40 0.93 13.52
CA ASN A 178 -0.88 0.26 13.78
C ASN A 178 -1.56 -0.23 12.50
N GLY A 179 -1.04 0.15 11.33
CA GLY A 179 -1.62 -0.17 10.03
C GLY A 179 -0.89 -1.30 9.34
N PHE A 180 -1.57 -2.43 9.17
CA PHE A 180 -1.08 -3.55 8.39
C PHE A 180 -1.93 -3.71 7.14
N HIS A 181 -1.37 -4.35 6.12
CA HIS A 181 -2.12 -4.61 4.90
C HIS A 181 -1.80 -5.94 4.25
N VAL A 182 -2.79 -6.47 3.53
CA VAL A 182 -2.65 -7.56 2.57
C VAL A 182 -3.04 -7.00 1.21
N SER A 183 -2.04 -6.71 0.38
CA SER A 183 -2.24 -6.11 -0.95
C SER A 183 -1.66 -6.94 -2.10
N THR A 184 -0.50 -7.56 -1.89
CA THR A 184 0.29 -8.15 -2.99
C THR A 184 -0.24 -9.52 -3.41
N ASP A 185 -0.61 -10.34 -2.43
CA ASP A 185 -1.02 -11.72 -2.62
C ASP A 185 -2.48 -11.94 -2.20
N ARG A 186 -3.08 -13.00 -2.72
CA ARG A 186 -4.38 -13.50 -2.27
C ARG A 186 -4.34 -13.81 -0.78
N TRP A 187 -5.45 -13.59 -0.08
CA TRP A 187 -5.61 -14.04 1.31
C TRP A 187 -5.36 -15.55 1.41
N VAL A 188 -4.35 -15.94 2.17
CA VAL A 188 -4.06 -17.35 2.48
C VAL A 188 -5.04 -17.80 3.57
N PRO A 189 -5.88 -18.82 3.33
CA PRO A 189 -6.78 -19.30 4.36
C PRO A 189 -6.02 -19.82 5.58
N GLY A 190 -6.48 -19.44 6.77
CA GLY A 190 -5.89 -19.82 8.05
C GLY A 190 -4.94 -18.78 8.64
N VAL A 191 -4.80 -17.59 8.05
CA VAL A 191 -3.94 -16.52 8.57
C VAL A 191 -4.34 -16.09 9.98
N LEU A 192 -5.64 -16.08 10.31
CA LEU A 192 -6.08 -15.73 11.67
C LEU A 192 -6.29 -16.97 12.55
N THR A 193 -6.88 -18.04 12.00
CA THR A 193 -7.23 -19.24 12.79
C THR A 193 -6.04 -20.15 13.07
N ASN A 194 -5.04 -20.17 12.18
CA ASN A 194 -3.81 -20.95 12.27
C ASN A 194 -2.57 -20.04 12.19
N ALA A 195 -2.69 -18.84 12.77
CA ALA A 195 -1.65 -17.81 12.78
C ALA A 195 -0.28 -18.33 13.25
N PRO A 196 -0.16 -19.14 14.33
CA PRO A 196 1.14 -19.61 14.81
C PRO A 196 1.92 -20.42 13.77
N LYS A 197 1.25 -21.19 12.91
CA LYS A 197 1.95 -21.98 11.88
C LYS A 197 2.28 -21.15 10.64
N LEU A 198 1.38 -20.26 10.21
CA LEU A 198 1.56 -19.49 8.98
C LEU A 198 2.47 -18.27 9.17
N LEU A 199 2.42 -17.62 10.33
CA LEU A 199 3.19 -16.41 10.62
C LEU A 199 4.56 -16.72 11.25
N ALA A 200 4.76 -17.90 11.84
CA ALA A 200 6.06 -18.32 12.38
C ALA A 200 7.28 -18.00 11.48
N PRO A 201 7.31 -18.38 10.19
CA PRO A 201 8.47 -18.09 9.34
C PRO A 201 8.67 -16.59 9.11
N ALA A 202 7.58 -15.83 8.96
CA ALA A 202 7.65 -14.39 8.78
C ALA A 202 8.16 -13.68 10.05
N ILE A 203 7.72 -14.14 11.23
CA ILE A 203 8.19 -13.64 12.53
C ILE A 203 9.68 -13.90 12.68
N GLN A 204 10.14 -15.13 12.40
CA GLN A 204 11.57 -15.47 12.45
C GLN A 204 12.40 -14.60 11.51
N HIS A 205 11.93 -14.40 10.27
CA HIS A 205 12.61 -13.55 9.29
C HIS A 205 12.61 -12.06 9.70
N SER A 206 11.55 -11.58 10.33
CA SER A 206 11.50 -10.20 10.84
C SER A 206 12.43 -9.99 12.04
N ALA A 207 12.50 -10.98 12.93
CA ALA A 207 13.37 -10.95 14.09
C ALA A 207 14.85 -11.00 13.69
N SER A 208 15.22 -11.85 12.72
CA SER A 208 16.59 -11.91 12.21
C SER A 208 17.01 -10.61 11.52
N ARG A 209 16.11 -9.99 10.74
CA ARG A 209 16.38 -8.71 10.06
C ARG A 209 16.56 -7.55 11.04
N ASN A 210 15.83 -7.56 12.15
CA ASN A 210 15.99 -6.56 13.20
C ASN A 210 17.25 -6.80 14.05
N ALA A 211 17.67 -8.06 14.21
CA ALA A 211 18.92 -8.39 14.92
C ALA A 211 20.16 -7.80 14.20
N ASP A 212 20.16 -7.74 12.86
CA ASP A 212 21.24 -7.09 12.09
C ASP A 212 21.26 -5.56 12.24
N GLN A 213 20.18 -4.94 12.75
CA GLN A 213 20.07 -3.48 12.92
C GLN A 213 20.29 -3.01 14.37
N LEU A 214 20.25 -3.92 15.34
CA LEU A 214 20.36 -3.61 16.77
C LEU A 214 21.70 -4.12 17.29
N ASP A 215 22.67 -3.20 17.44
CA ASP A 215 23.96 -3.49 18.08
C ASP A 215 23.75 -3.77 19.58
N GLY A 216 23.50 -5.03 19.94
CA GLY A 216 23.64 -5.54 21.31
C GLY A 216 22.39 -5.59 22.19
N GLU A 217 21.17 -5.42 21.65
CA GLU A 217 19.95 -5.80 22.39
C GLU A 217 19.71 -7.32 22.26
N GLU A 218 19.29 -7.97 23.35
CA GLU A 218 18.98 -9.40 23.36
C GLU A 218 17.97 -9.73 22.26
N ALA A 219 18.35 -10.65 21.36
CA ALA A 219 17.46 -11.10 20.29
C ALA A 219 16.13 -11.57 20.90
N PRO A 220 14.98 -11.05 20.44
CA PRO A 220 13.69 -11.41 21.02
C PRO A 220 13.46 -12.91 20.87
N ASN A 221 12.91 -13.56 21.91
CA ASN A 221 12.63 -15.00 21.93
C ASN A 221 11.63 -15.38 20.81
N THR A 222 12.17 -15.74 19.64
CA THR A 222 11.39 -16.01 18.41
C THR A 222 10.42 -17.16 18.59
N ALA A 223 10.76 -18.17 19.38
CA ALA A 223 9.89 -19.31 19.67
C ALA A 223 8.63 -18.92 20.46
N LYS A 224 8.73 -17.94 21.38
CA LYS A 224 7.58 -17.43 22.15
C LYS A 224 6.70 -16.50 21.31
N LEU A 225 7.32 -15.73 20.42
CA LEU A 225 6.59 -14.86 19.49
C LEU A 225 5.84 -15.68 18.43
N ALA A 226 6.48 -16.72 17.88
CA ALA A 226 5.88 -17.60 16.89
C ALA A 226 4.67 -18.38 17.40
N SER A 227 4.59 -18.66 18.71
CA SER A 227 3.44 -19.34 19.31
C SER A 227 2.29 -18.41 19.69
N GLN A 228 2.49 -17.09 19.64
CA GLN A 228 1.47 -16.12 19.98
C GLN A 228 0.45 -15.97 18.85
N LEU A 229 -0.84 -15.85 19.20
CA LEU A 229 -1.87 -15.46 18.26
C LEU A 229 -1.79 -13.95 18.05
N TYR A 230 -1.45 -13.53 16.84
CA TYR A 230 -1.57 -12.14 16.41
C TYR A 230 -2.95 -11.95 15.79
N GLN A 231 -3.82 -11.23 16.50
CA GLN A 231 -5.16 -10.89 16.01
C GLN A 231 -5.24 -9.37 15.82
N PRO A 232 -5.73 -8.90 14.66
CA PRO A 232 -6.05 -7.49 14.49
C PRO A 232 -7.29 -7.13 15.31
N ASP A 233 -7.39 -5.88 15.75
CA ASP A 233 -8.57 -5.35 16.44
C ASP A 233 -9.65 -4.89 15.45
N LEU A 234 -9.29 -4.65 14.19
CA LEU A 234 -10.21 -4.35 13.10
C LEU A 234 -9.67 -4.89 11.78
N VAL A 235 -10.54 -5.55 11.01
CA VAL A 235 -10.24 -5.90 9.61
C VAL A 235 -11.10 -5.06 8.67
N ILE A 236 -10.46 -4.32 7.77
CA ILE A 236 -11.11 -3.52 6.72
C ILE A 236 -10.93 -4.25 5.39
N VAL A 237 -12.01 -4.73 4.78
CA VAL A 237 -12.00 -5.45 3.49
C VAL A 237 -12.58 -4.58 2.38
N LEU A 238 -11.85 -4.39 1.29
CA LEU A 238 -12.32 -3.55 0.17
C LEU A 238 -13.17 -4.31 -0.83
N ASN A 239 -12.84 -5.58 -1.06
CA ASN A 239 -13.46 -6.46 -2.04
C ASN A 239 -13.89 -7.76 -1.34
N PRO A 240 -15.04 -7.74 -0.64
CA PRO A 240 -15.50 -8.86 0.18
C PRO A 240 -15.81 -10.12 -0.63
N THR A 241 -16.29 -10.00 -1.87
CA THR A 241 -16.62 -11.12 -2.76
C THR A 241 -15.41 -12.01 -3.06
N GLU A 242 -14.24 -11.42 -3.22
CA GLU A 242 -12.98 -12.16 -3.46
C GLU A 242 -12.35 -12.70 -2.16
N ASN A 243 -12.66 -12.07 -1.02
CA ASN A 243 -12.00 -12.30 0.27
C ASN A 243 -12.93 -12.87 1.34
N VAL A 244 -13.85 -13.76 0.94
CA VAL A 244 -14.81 -14.41 1.85
C VAL A 244 -14.11 -15.19 2.97
N HIS A 245 -12.95 -15.79 2.70
CA HIS A 245 -12.18 -16.52 3.71
C HIS A 245 -11.70 -15.60 4.84
N ALA A 246 -11.22 -14.40 4.50
CA ALA A 246 -10.80 -13.42 5.49
C ALA A 246 -11.96 -13.01 6.41
N LEU A 247 -13.16 -12.79 5.84
CA LEU A 247 -14.35 -12.45 6.62
C LEU A 247 -14.82 -13.60 7.52
N ARG A 248 -14.79 -14.83 7.02
CA ARG A 248 -15.16 -16.02 7.81
C ARG A 248 -14.20 -16.24 8.98
N GLU A 249 -12.90 -16.13 8.73
CA GLU A 249 -11.88 -16.26 9.78
C GLU A 249 -11.98 -15.14 10.81
N ALA A 250 -12.16 -13.89 10.38
CA ALA A 250 -12.33 -12.76 11.29
C ALA A 250 -13.55 -12.97 12.20
N THR A 251 -14.66 -13.44 11.65
CA THR A 251 -15.86 -13.81 12.42
C THR A 251 -15.58 -14.94 13.42
N GLN A 252 -14.85 -15.99 13.01
CA GLN A 252 -14.47 -17.09 13.91
C GLN A 252 -13.55 -16.65 15.05
N CYS A 253 -12.67 -15.68 14.78
CA CYS A 253 -11.76 -15.10 15.76
C CYS A 253 -12.39 -13.95 16.58
N ASN A 254 -13.68 -13.66 16.41
CA ASN A 254 -14.39 -12.54 17.05
C ASN A 254 -13.77 -11.16 16.79
N VAL A 255 -13.14 -10.98 15.64
CA VAL A 255 -12.59 -9.70 15.21
C VAL A 255 -13.65 -8.91 14.44
N PRO A 256 -13.94 -7.65 14.80
CA PRO A 256 -14.92 -6.86 14.06
C PRO A 256 -14.41 -6.57 12.64
N THR A 257 -15.33 -6.67 11.68
CA THR A 257 -15.04 -6.46 10.26
C THR A 257 -15.76 -5.23 9.73
N MET A 258 -15.07 -4.49 8.87
CA MET A 258 -15.60 -3.39 8.10
C MET A 258 -15.38 -3.70 6.63
N ALA A 259 -16.38 -3.47 5.78
CA ALA A 259 -16.19 -3.67 4.35
C ALA A 259 -16.97 -2.69 3.49
N ILE A 260 -16.45 -2.45 2.29
CA ILE A 260 -17.23 -1.87 1.20
C ILE A 260 -18.12 -2.99 0.67
N VAL A 261 -19.44 -2.80 0.75
CA VAL A 261 -20.42 -3.82 0.37
C VAL A 261 -21.20 -3.30 -0.83
N ASP A 262 -21.04 -3.97 -1.96
CA ASP A 262 -21.87 -3.76 -3.15
C ASP A 262 -23.12 -4.66 -3.10
N THR A 263 -24.04 -4.40 -4.02
CA THR A 263 -25.37 -4.97 -4.15
C THR A 263 -25.42 -6.49 -4.30
N ASP A 264 -24.33 -7.14 -4.70
CA ASP A 264 -24.18 -8.59 -4.85
C ASP A 264 -23.70 -9.29 -3.57
N VAL A 265 -23.44 -8.54 -2.48
CA VAL A 265 -22.94 -9.06 -1.20
C VAL A 265 -23.94 -8.83 -0.07
N ASP A 266 -24.04 -9.79 0.85
CA ASP A 266 -24.91 -9.65 2.02
C ASP A 266 -24.29 -8.65 3.01
N PRO A 267 -24.93 -7.50 3.30
CA PRO A 267 -24.40 -6.51 4.25
C PRO A 267 -24.32 -7.05 5.68
N ARG A 268 -25.00 -8.16 5.99
CA ARG A 268 -24.97 -8.82 7.31
C ARG A 268 -23.71 -9.66 7.54
N SER A 269 -22.93 -9.91 6.49
CA SER A 269 -21.67 -10.67 6.57
C SER A 269 -20.55 -9.93 7.31
N VAL A 270 -20.71 -8.63 7.53
CA VAL A 270 -19.72 -7.76 8.17
C VAL A 270 -20.31 -6.96 9.32
N THR A 271 -19.48 -6.59 10.30
CA THR A 271 -19.93 -5.80 11.47
C THR A 271 -20.31 -4.36 11.09
N TYR A 272 -19.49 -3.73 10.24
CA TYR A 272 -19.68 -2.38 9.75
C TYR A 272 -19.67 -2.36 8.22
N ALA A 273 -20.85 -2.55 7.62
CA ALA A 273 -21.03 -2.44 6.18
C ALA A 273 -21.00 -0.97 5.74
N ILE A 274 -20.23 -0.67 4.69
CA ILE A 274 -20.23 0.61 3.98
C ILE A 274 -20.84 0.34 2.60
N PRO A 275 -22.14 0.62 2.40
CA PRO A 275 -22.82 0.36 1.14
C PRO A 275 -22.22 1.25 0.05
N ALA A 276 -21.48 0.71 -0.91
CA ALA A 276 -20.92 1.47 -2.03
C ALA A 276 -20.37 0.51 -3.10
N ASN A 277 -20.16 1.03 -4.29
CA ASN A 277 -19.47 0.36 -5.39
C ASN A 277 -18.04 -0.06 -5.00
N ASP A 278 -17.75 -1.36 -4.99
CA ASP A 278 -16.41 -1.92 -4.72
C ASP A 278 -15.56 -2.13 -6.00
N ASP A 279 -16.18 -2.10 -7.18
CA ASP A 279 -15.51 -2.19 -8.48
C ASP A 279 -14.71 -0.95 -8.87
N SER A 280 -15.13 0.22 -8.41
CA SER A 280 -14.47 1.48 -8.72
C SER A 280 -13.28 1.73 -7.80
N PRO A 281 -12.03 1.76 -8.31
CA PRO A 281 -10.86 2.04 -7.47
C PRO A 281 -10.93 3.43 -6.83
N ARG A 282 -11.66 4.37 -7.44
CA ARG A 282 -11.88 5.72 -6.90
C ARG A 282 -12.69 5.71 -5.60
N VAL A 283 -13.65 4.80 -5.49
CA VAL A 283 -14.46 4.66 -4.26
C VAL A 283 -13.59 4.09 -3.16
N ALA A 284 -12.85 3.03 -3.46
CA ALA A 284 -11.92 2.43 -2.50
C ALA A 284 -10.84 3.44 -2.04
N GLU A 285 -10.26 4.23 -2.95
CA GLU A 285 -9.31 5.31 -2.62
C GLU A 285 -9.94 6.39 -1.73
N LEU A 286 -11.17 6.81 -2.03
CA LEU A 286 -11.89 7.81 -1.22
C LEU A 286 -12.18 7.28 0.19
N VAL A 287 -12.76 6.07 0.28
CA VAL A 287 -13.12 5.43 1.56
C VAL A 287 -11.87 5.19 2.40
N LEU A 288 -10.84 4.55 1.85
CA LEU A 288 -9.58 4.33 2.57
C LEU A 288 -8.88 5.64 2.94
N GLY A 289 -8.92 6.64 2.05
CA GLY A 289 -8.36 7.95 2.33
C GLY A 289 -8.97 8.56 3.59
N VAL A 290 -10.30 8.58 3.66
CA VAL A 290 -11.05 9.12 4.80
C VAL A 290 -10.81 8.29 6.07
N LEU A 291 -10.82 6.95 5.99
CA LEU A 291 -10.58 6.07 7.13
C LEU A 291 -9.15 6.17 7.65
N SER A 292 -8.14 6.19 6.77
CA SER A 292 -6.73 6.34 7.16
C SER A 292 -6.47 7.70 7.81
N LYS A 293 -7.13 8.75 7.34
CA LYS A 293 -7.08 10.08 7.96
C LYS A 293 -7.72 10.08 9.36
N ALA A 294 -8.86 9.41 9.53
CA ALA A 294 -9.50 9.24 10.83
C ALA A 294 -8.63 8.45 11.82
N GLY A 295 -7.93 7.41 11.35
CA GLY A 295 -6.98 6.65 12.16
C GLY A 295 -5.75 7.50 12.54
N GLN A 296 -5.22 8.30 11.61
CA GLN A 296 -4.14 9.25 11.90
C GLN A 296 -4.55 10.27 12.97
N ASP A 297 -5.78 10.80 12.90
CA ASP A 297 -6.32 11.67 13.94
C ASP A 297 -6.37 10.96 15.31
N GLY A 298 -6.79 9.69 15.33
CA GLY A 298 -6.85 8.88 16.54
C GLY A 298 -5.47 8.66 17.18
N LEU A 299 -4.47 8.31 16.37
CA LEU A 299 -3.08 8.18 16.82
C LEU A 299 -2.53 9.49 17.40
N ARG A 300 -2.83 10.62 16.74
CA ARG A 300 -2.42 11.95 17.23
C ARG A 300 -3.06 12.27 18.58
N ARG A 301 -4.34 11.94 18.77
CA ARG A 301 -5.04 12.13 20.05
C ARG A 301 -4.44 11.27 21.16
N ARG A 302 -4.11 10.01 20.87
CA ARG A 302 -3.40 9.11 21.78
C ARG A 302 -2.06 9.69 22.22
N GLN A 303 -1.23 10.15 21.28
CA GLN A 303 0.07 10.76 21.59
C GLN A 303 -0.10 11.97 22.51
N ALA A 304 -1.02 12.88 22.19
CA ALA A 304 -1.30 14.04 23.04
C ALA A 304 -1.79 13.64 24.45
N ALA A 305 -2.62 12.61 24.56
CA ALA A 305 -3.09 12.08 25.85
C ALA A 305 -1.93 11.48 26.68
N LYS A 306 -1.03 10.72 26.05
CA LYS A 306 0.17 10.16 26.70
C LYS A 306 1.10 11.26 27.22
N GLU A 307 1.41 12.26 26.40
CA GLU A 307 2.23 13.40 26.81
C GLU A 307 1.59 14.16 27.98
N ALA A 308 0.26 14.33 27.97
CA ALA A 308 -0.46 14.98 29.07
C ALA A 308 -0.40 14.16 30.36
N SER A 309 -0.54 12.83 30.29
CA SER A 309 -0.38 11.95 31.47
C SER A 309 1.03 12.00 32.04
N GLU A 310 2.06 11.96 31.18
CA GLU A 310 3.45 12.03 31.62
C GLU A 310 3.77 13.38 32.27
N LYS A 311 3.29 14.50 31.69
CA LYS A 311 3.43 15.83 32.29
C LYS A 311 2.76 15.90 33.67
N ARG A 312 1.55 15.33 33.81
CA ARG A 312 0.84 15.24 35.11
C ARG A 312 1.63 14.41 36.12
N GLU A 313 2.14 13.25 35.72
CA GLU A 313 2.93 12.40 36.61
C GLU A 313 4.25 13.05 37.03
N ARG A 314 4.98 13.67 36.10
CA ARG A 314 6.19 14.45 36.40
C ARG A 314 5.90 15.59 37.38
N SER A 315 4.77 16.28 37.23
CA SER A 315 4.37 17.35 38.15
C SER A 315 4.05 16.82 39.56
N ARG A 316 3.39 15.66 39.67
CA ARG A 316 3.12 14.98 40.95
C ARG A 316 4.41 14.53 41.63
N ARG A 317 5.32 13.89 40.89
CA ARG A 317 6.64 13.48 41.40
C ARG A 317 7.49 14.66 41.89
N ARG A 318 7.40 15.82 41.23
CA ARG A 318 8.08 17.05 41.68
C ARG A 318 7.50 17.63 42.98
N ARG A 319 6.17 17.56 43.16
CA ARG A 319 5.52 17.98 44.42
C ARG A 319 5.87 17.05 45.57
N ALA A 320 5.81 15.74 45.35
CA ALA A 320 6.15 14.73 46.36
C ALA A 320 7.63 14.70 46.78
N LYS A 321 8.54 15.32 46.01
CA LYS A 321 9.96 15.50 46.40
C LYS A 321 10.21 16.80 47.18
N ARG A 322 9.23 17.69 47.24
CA ARG A 322 9.34 19.01 47.87
C ARG A 322 8.71 19.04 49.26
N ASP A 323 7.76 18.13 49.51
CA ASP A 323 7.21 17.81 50.83
C ASP A 323 8.09 16.75 51.52
#